data_AF-A0AAU9V638-F1
#
_entry.id   AF-A0AAU9V638-F1
#
_cell.length_a   1.000
_cell.length_b   1.000
_cell.length_c   1.000
_cell.angle_alpha   90.00
_cell.angle_beta   90.00
_cell.angle_gamma   90.00
#
_symmetry.space_group_name_H-M   'P 1'
#
loop_
_entity.id
_entity.type
_entity.pdbx_description
1 polymer ?
#
loop_
_entity_poly.entity_id
_entity_poly.type
_entity_poly.pdbx_seq_one_letter_code
_entity_poly.pdbx_strand_id
1 'polypeptide(L)'
;MEQVFFEHTNRHTFASSCYDIVLKPAVKLQNCLPVPVLVSQLGLRRTQLFSPGEMFHLSHLAPNRASIVIMIQSYLDKCWVCTGGLPDADTELSVWSFESHDSPALMTLELGVHSADLDGTQMLSLYCPFWMLNKTGFTLCYRDRDDHVTAFEATDNSFKITFGERGEDKQSNADETSNVIFHPKDYKEPILFSFRAKNFFGKKKAAIRVEFGEWSDKFSLDVPGSSGVVICKNEGRTYQVAVTNQLTFNSLTKMVIFTPFFLIINECPFPIQYQEFNRPGDPWQEVEQNSSSPLWPVVERDDKLLLLRVSGSAEHAAPFLYTEQLSVCLKLNNEKFHNKGGSVYDINRQYGGLHVEVQLSEGGTYVTVRQYRAGHAPALLVNYSPYAVHVLEKENVNVR
;
A
#
# COMPACT_ATOMS: atom_id res chain seq x y z
N MET A 1 21.15 29.79 35.23
CA MET A 1 21.29 29.63 36.68
C MET A 1 20.65 30.87 37.30
N GLU A 2 19.37 30.80 37.66
CA GLU A 2 18.73 31.88 38.43
C GLU A 2 19.06 31.70 39.90
N GLN A 3 19.43 32.79 40.58
CA GLN A 3 19.67 32.80 42.03
C GLN A 3 18.34 32.73 42.78
N VAL A 4 18.21 31.72 43.65
CA VAL A 4 17.08 31.59 44.57
C VAL A 4 17.24 32.62 45.70
N PHE A 5 16.36 33.61 45.77
CA PHE A 5 16.44 34.71 46.75
C PHE A 5 15.71 34.45 48.09
N PHE A 6 15.04 33.30 48.25
CA PHE A 6 14.26 33.03 49.44
C PHE A 6 14.46 31.61 49.95
N GLU A 7 15.13 31.51 51.11
CA GLU A 7 15.38 30.27 51.84
C GLU A 7 14.58 30.33 53.16
N HIS A 8 13.50 29.54 53.28
CA HIS A 8 12.81 29.36 54.57
C HIS A 8 13.28 28.06 55.22
N THR A 9 14.36 28.12 56.00
CA THR A 9 14.87 26.96 56.76
C THR A 9 15.09 27.30 58.23
N ASN A 10 14.95 26.29 59.10
CA ASN A 10 15.26 26.37 60.52
C ASN A 10 16.66 25.81 60.83
N ARG A 11 17.59 25.73 59.87
CA ARG A 11 18.90 25.10 60.05
C ARG A 11 19.98 26.10 60.48
N HIS A 12 20.80 25.66 61.44
CA HIS A 12 21.82 26.45 62.13
C HIS A 12 23.25 26.26 61.55
N THR A 13 23.38 25.92 60.26
CA THR A 13 24.68 25.77 59.57
C THR A 13 24.62 26.31 58.13
N PHE A 14 25.67 27.04 57.72
CA PHE A 14 25.84 27.81 56.46
C PHE A 14 25.96 26.98 55.17
N ALA A 15 25.67 25.67 55.21
CA ALA A 15 25.81 24.79 54.05
C ALA A 15 24.43 24.51 53.43
N SER A 16 24.01 25.32 52.47
CA SER A 16 22.79 25.09 51.69
C SER A 16 23.13 24.21 50.48
N SER A 17 22.57 23.00 50.44
CA SER A 17 22.65 22.10 49.28
C SER A 17 21.45 22.36 48.37
N CYS A 18 21.72 22.73 47.12
CA CYS A 18 20.71 22.81 46.07
C CYS A 18 20.55 21.41 45.45
N TYR A 19 19.31 20.96 45.28
CA TYR A 19 18.98 19.70 44.64
C TYR A 19 18.06 19.98 43.45
N ASP A 20 18.43 19.47 42.28
CA ASP A 20 17.53 19.40 41.14
C ASP A 20 16.73 18.11 41.22
N ILE A 21 15.42 18.24 41.49
CA ILE A 21 14.50 17.10 41.53
C ILE A 21 13.79 17.02 40.17
N VAL A 22 14.14 16.01 39.38
CA VAL A 22 13.49 15.73 38.09
C VAL A 22 12.47 14.62 38.26
N LEU A 23 11.19 14.96 38.14
CA LEU A 23 10.11 13.98 38.15
C LEU A 23 9.83 13.52 36.73
N LYS A 24 10.01 12.22 36.47
CA LYS A 24 9.69 11.59 35.20
C LYS A 24 8.52 10.60 35.37
N PRO A 25 7.66 10.43 34.35
CA PRO A 25 6.67 9.36 34.39
C PRO A 25 7.37 8.00 34.44
N ALA A 26 6.79 7.06 35.19
CA ALA A 26 7.34 5.69 35.27
C ALA A 26 7.23 4.99 33.91
N VAL A 27 6.10 5.16 33.21
CA VAL A 27 5.86 4.53 31.92
C VAL A 27 5.22 5.51 30.94
N LYS A 28 5.68 5.49 29.70
CA LYS A 28 5.07 6.17 28.56
C LYS A 28 4.64 5.13 27.53
N LEU A 29 3.49 5.35 26.89
CA LEU A 29 2.98 4.50 25.82
C LEU A 29 2.84 5.33 24.53
N GLN A 30 3.46 4.91 23.44
CA GLN A 30 3.33 5.54 22.13
C GLN A 30 2.45 4.69 21.21
N ASN A 31 1.48 5.35 20.59
CA ASN A 31 0.70 4.75 19.52
C ASN A 31 1.49 4.78 18.20
N CYS A 32 2.07 3.64 17.80
CA CYS A 32 2.75 3.48 16.53
C CYS A 32 1.86 2.81 15.47
N LEU A 33 0.53 2.84 15.63
CA LEU A 33 -0.45 2.36 14.66
C LEU A 33 -0.94 3.50 13.74
N PRO A 34 -1.53 3.20 12.56
CA PRO A 34 -2.09 4.20 11.66
C PRO A 34 -3.52 4.60 12.06
N VAL A 35 -4.03 4.03 13.16
CA VAL A 35 -5.38 4.24 13.67
C VAL A 35 -5.33 4.74 15.11
N PRO A 36 -6.34 5.53 15.54
CA PRO A 36 -6.41 5.97 16.91
C PRO A 36 -6.73 4.81 17.87
N VAL A 37 -6.20 4.88 19.08
CA VAL A 37 -6.44 3.89 20.14
C VAL A 37 -7.01 4.54 21.38
N LEU A 38 -7.96 3.87 22.04
CA LEU A 38 -8.45 4.25 23.36
C LEU A 38 -7.67 3.48 24.42
N VAL A 39 -7.20 4.18 25.44
CA VAL A 39 -6.55 3.54 26.60
C VAL A 39 -7.32 3.85 27.86
N SER A 40 -7.56 2.81 28.66
CA SER A 40 -8.15 2.88 29.99
C SER A 40 -7.20 2.25 31.00
N GLN A 41 -6.90 2.95 32.08
CA GLN A 41 -6.03 2.45 33.15
C GLN A 41 -6.88 1.90 34.28
N LEU A 42 -6.56 0.71 34.79
CA LEU A 42 -7.29 0.12 35.90
C LEU A 42 -7.21 1.04 37.14
N GLY A 43 -8.36 1.46 37.67
CA GLY A 43 -8.46 2.36 38.83
C GLY A 43 -8.75 3.84 38.49
N LEU A 44 -8.70 4.22 37.21
CA LEU A 44 -9.13 5.54 36.75
C LEU A 44 -10.43 5.44 35.94
N ARG A 45 -11.35 6.39 36.14
CA ARG A 45 -12.66 6.40 35.44
C ARG A 45 -12.61 6.94 34.00
N ARG A 46 -11.43 7.35 33.52
CA ARG A 46 -11.29 8.10 32.27
C ARG A 46 -10.58 7.26 31.21
N THR A 47 -11.29 6.98 30.12
CA THR A 47 -10.68 6.53 28.87
C THR A 47 -10.17 7.74 28.10
N GLN A 48 -9.04 7.61 27.43
CA GLN A 48 -8.44 8.68 26.61
C GLN A 48 -8.18 8.16 25.20
N LEU A 49 -8.42 9.00 24.20
CA LEU A 49 -8.19 8.71 22.78
C LEU A 49 -6.82 9.24 22.37
N PHE A 50 -6.05 8.41 21.69
CA PHE A 50 -4.70 8.72 21.23
C PHE A 50 -4.63 8.60 19.72
N SER A 51 -4.20 9.67 19.08
CA SER A 51 -4.00 9.73 17.64
C SER A 51 -2.77 8.92 17.22
N PRO A 52 -2.65 8.54 15.93
CA PRO A 52 -1.41 7.98 15.40
C PRO A 52 -0.19 8.84 15.76
N GLY A 53 0.88 8.21 16.28
CA GLY A 53 2.12 8.86 16.69
C GLY A 53 2.10 9.53 18.06
N GLU A 54 0.94 9.66 18.70
CA GLU A 54 0.79 10.32 20.00
C GLU A 54 1.39 9.50 21.15
N MET A 55 1.93 10.18 22.15
CA MET A 55 2.48 9.58 23.36
C MET A 55 1.59 9.85 24.56
N PHE A 56 1.35 8.81 25.35
CA PHE A 56 0.57 8.83 26.57
C PHE A 56 1.46 8.63 27.79
N HIS A 57 1.24 9.43 28.83
CA HIS A 57 1.87 9.23 30.12
C HIS A 57 0.98 8.35 30.99
N LEU A 58 1.45 7.15 31.31
CA LEU A 58 0.74 6.26 32.21
C LEU A 58 0.99 6.71 33.66
N SER A 59 0.05 7.51 34.19
CA SER A 59 0.05 7.97 35.59
C SER A 59 -0.63 6.97 36.53
N HIS A 60 -0.26 7.01 37.82
CA HIS A 60 -0.90 6.26 38.91
C HIS A 60 -0.85 4.73 38.78
N LEU A 61 0.22 4.20 38.17
CA LEU A 61 0.45 2.77 38.12
C LEU A 61 0.83 2.26 39.51
N ALA A 62 0.03 1.35 40.09
CA ALA A 62 0.39 0.68 41.33
C ALA A 62 1.65 -0.19 41.10
N PRO A 63 2.67 -0.15 41.97
CA PRO A 63 3.83 -1.02 41.86
C PRO A 63 3.38 -2.48 41.76
N ASN A 64 3.79 -3.17 40.70
CA ASN A 64 3.63 -4.61 40.47
C ASN A 64 2.23 -5.13 40.05
N ARG A 65 1.23 -4.28 39.75
CA ARG A 65 -0.12 -4.74 39.33
C ARG A 65 -0.84 -3.87 38.30
N ALA A 66 -0.13 -2.98 37.61
CA ALA A 66 -0.80 -2.08 36.69
C ALA A 66 -1.19 -2.81 35.39
N SER A 67 -2.49 -2.96 35.17
CA SER A 67 -3.05 -3.41 33.90
C SER A 67 -3.66 -2.23 33.15
N ILE A 68 -3.51 -2.26 31.84
CA ILE A 68 -4.13 -1.30 30.94
C ILE A 68 -5.04 -2.05 29.98
N VAL A 69 -6.14 -1.40 29.63
CA VAL A 69 -7.05 -1.85 28.59
C VAL A 69 -6.86 -0.94 27.40
N ILE A 70 -6.50 -1.50 26.26
CA ILE A 70 -6.38 -0.78 24.99
C ILE A 70 -7.50 -1.25 24.07
N MET A 71 -8.15 -0.31 23.40
CA MET A 71 -9.23 -0.58 22.46
C MET A 71 -8.96 0.13 21.13
N ILE A 72 -9.16 -0.57 20.01
CA ILE A 72 -9.23 0.01 18.68
C ILE A 72 -10.69 -0.01 18.26
N GLN A 73 -11.32 1.15 18.24
CA GLN A 73 -12.74 1.28 17.94
C GLN A 73 -12.98 1.27 16.43
N SER A 74 -14.02 0.57 16.00
CA SER A 74 -14.53 0.61 14.62
C SER A 74 -13.47 0.35 13.55
N TYR A 75 -12.47 -0.48 13.85
CA TYR A 75 -11.43 -0.85 12.90
C TYR A 75 -11.84 -2.12 12.14
N LEU A 76 -11.99 -1.99 10.82
CA LEU A 76 -12.59 -3.02 9.95
C LEU A 76 -13.96 -3.48 10.44
N ASP A 77 -14.80 -2.50 10.82
CA ASP A 77 -16.16 -2.68 11.35
C ASP A 77 -16.22 -3.53 12.64
N LYS A 78 -15.11 -3.57 13.38
CA LYS A 78 -14.98 -4.31 14.64
C LYS A 78 -14.36 -3.49 15.74
N CYS A 79 -14.74 -3.78 16.97
CA CYS A 79 -14.09 -3.32 18.18
C CYS A 79 -13.07 -4.36 18.62
N TRP A 80 -11.81 -3.94 18.75
CA TRP A 80 -10.70 -4.80 19.16
C TRP A 80 -10.25 -4.38 20.55
N VAL A 81 -10.19 -5.31 21.50
CA VAL A 81 -9.87 -5.02 22.90
C VAL A 81 -8.73 -5.91 23.36
N CYS A 82 -7.75 -5.33 24.04
CA CYS A 82 -6.69 -6.05 24.74
C CYS A 82 -6.60 -5.58 26.19
N THR A 83 -6.49 -6.51 27.12
CA THR A 83 -6.11 -6.21 28.50
C THR A 83 -4.70 -6.74 28.75
N GLY A 84 -3.74 -5.83 28.87
CA GLY A 84 -2.33 -6.16 29.03
C GLY A 84 -1.80 -5.74 30.40
N GLY A 85 -0.98 -6.61 31.00
CA GLY A 85 -0.04 -6.19 32.04
C GLY A 85 1.15 -5.46 31.41
N LEU A 86 1.76 -4.53 32.14
CA LEU A 86 2.99 -3.90 31.67
C LEU A 86 4.11 -4.95 31.56
N PRO A 87 4.95 -4.92 30.50
CA PRO A 87 6.08 -5.83 30.38
C PRO A 87 7.09 -5.61 31.52
N ASP A 88 7.75 -6.68 31.94
CA ASP A 88 8.89 -6.58 32.86
C ASP A 88 10.00 -5.73 32.24
N ALA A 89 10.82 -5.08 33.09
CA ALA A 89 11.88 -4.16 32.64
C ALA A 89 12.88 -4.82 31.66
N ASP A 90 13.13 -6.12 31.83
CA ASP A 90 14.07 -6.88 31.00
C ASP A 90 13.44 -7.38 29.67
N THR A 91 12.12 -7.20 29.49
CA THR A 91 11.41 -7.65 28.29
C THR A 91 11.40 -6.56 27.22
N GLU A 92 12.27 -6.66 26.22
CA GLU A 92 12.36 -5.70 25.11
C GLU A 92 11.19 -5.79 24.12
N LEU A 93 10.77 -7.01 23.76
CA LEU A 93 9.71 -7.27 22.80
C LEU A 93 8.66 -8.20 23.39
N SER A 94 7.40 -7.81 23.27
CA SER A 94 6.25 -8.62 23.67
C SER A 94 5.14 -8.54 22.63
N VAL A 95 4.19 -9.49 22.68
CA VAL A 95 3.05 -9.55 21.77
C VAL A 95 1.77 -9.48 22.59
N TRP A 96 0.87 -8.58 22.23
CA TRP A 96 -0.42 -8.37 22.86
C TRP A 96 -1.53 -8.77 21.89
N SER A 97 -2.39 -9.69 22.35
CA SER A 97 -3.51 -10.20 21.57
C SER A 97 -4.75 -9.33 21.81
N PHE A 98 -5.24 -8.72 20.74
CA PHE A 98 -6.48 -7.96 20.72
C PHE A 98 -7.61 -8.85 20.21
N GLU A 99 -8.70 -8.92 20.96
CA GLU A 99 -9.83 -9.78 20.68
C GLU A 99 -11.04 -8.96 20.23
N SER A 100 -11.81 -9.51 19.29
CA SER A 100 -13.12 -8.96 18.90
C SER A 100 -14.20 -10.03 18.99
N HIS A 101 -15.31 -9.66 19.63
CA HIS A 101 -16.51 -10.49 19.81
C HIS A 101 -17.68 -10.04 18.93
N ASP A 102 -17.46 -9.09 18.02
CA ASP A 102 -18.50 -8.54 17.14
C ASP A 102 -18.89 -9.52 16.00
N SER A 103 -18.23 -10.66 15.92
CA SER A 103 -18.48 -11.74 14.95
C SER A 103 -18.83 -13.06 15.66
N PRO A 104 -19.54 -13.99 15.00
CA PRO A 104 -19.88 -15.28 15.60
C PRO A 104 -18.66 -16.12 16.01
N ALA A 105 -17.53 -15.92 15.34
CA ALA A 105 -16.24 -16.48 15.71
C ALA A 105 -15.36 -15.41 16.35
N LEU A 106 -14.61 -15.81 17.39
CA LEU A 106 -13.60 -14.96 18.01
C LEU A 106 -12.54 -14.59 16.98
N MET A 107 -12.29 -13.29 16.80
CA MET A 107 -11.22 -12.79 15.96
C MET A 107 -10.10 -12.23 16.81
N THR A 108 -8.86 -12.52 16.42
CA THR A 108 -7.67 -12.02 17.11
C THR A 108 -6.79 -11.19 16.17
N LEU A 109 -6.22 -10.12 16.72
CA LEU A 109 -5.23 -9.26 16.08
C LEU A 109 -4.03 -9.16 17.01
N GLU A 110 -2.86 -9.52 16.52
CA GLU A 110 -1.65 -9.53 17.33
C GLU A 110 -0.86 -8.25 17.10
N LEU A 111 -0.59 -7.49 18.15
CA LEU A 111 0.22 -6.27 18.08
C LEU A 111 1.49 -6.45 18.89
N GLY A 112 2.56 -5.82 18.43
CA GLY A 112 3.84 -5.81 19.12
C GLY A 112 3.88 -4.67 20.13
N VAL A 113 4.50 -4.93 21.27
CA VAL A 113 4.89 -3.89 22.22
C VAL A 113 6.38 -3.97 22.42
N HIS A 114 7.07 -2.92 21.94
CA HIS A 114 8.49 -2.73 22.18
C HIS A 114 8.68 -1.88 23.44
N SER A 115 9.51 -2.32 24.36
CA SER A 115 9.81 -1.69 25.63
C SER A 115 11.28 -1.31 25.68
N ALA A 116 11.57 -0.04 25.94
CA ALA A 116 12.93 0.48 26.12
C ALA A 116 13.00 1.37 27.35
N ASP A 117 14.12 1.35 28.08
CA ASP A 117 14.38 2.32 29.15
C ASP A 117 14.94 3.62 28.56
N LEU A 118 14.27 4.74 28.86
CA LEU A 118 14.71 6.08 28.51
C LEU A 118 14.98 6.86 29.80
N ASP A 119 16.20 6.72 30.31
CA ASP A 119 16.69 7.39 31.52
C ASP A 119 15.76 7.19 32.74
N GLY A 120 15.38 5.93 33.00
CA GLY A 120 14.50 5.53 34.09
C GLY A 120 12.99 5.65 33.83
N THR A 121 12.59 6.02 32.61
CA THR A 121 11.21 5.92 32.12
C THR A 121 11.10 4.76 31.14
N GLN A 122 10.24 3.78 31.43
CA GLN A 122 9.92 2.72 30.48
C GLN A 122 9.07 3.28 29.33
N MET A 123 9.60 3.22 28.11
CA MET A 123 8.93 3.63 26.89
C MET A 123 8.35 2.40 26.18
N LEU A 124 7.03 2.32 26.12
CA LEU A 124 6.29 1.30 25.40
C LEU A 124 5.85 1.85 24.05
N SER A 125 6.17 1.16 22.96
CA SER A 125 5.71 1.49 21.60
C SER A 125 4.79 0.38 21.11
N LEU A 126 3.49 0.68 20.97
CA LEU A 126 2.48 -0.26 20.44
C LEU A 126 2.48 -0.19 18.92
N TYR A 127 2.87 -1.26 18.24
CA TYR A 127 3.03 -1.30 16.79
C TYR A 127 2.40 -2.54 16.16
N CYS A 128 2.18 -2.49 14.85
CA CYS A 128 1.83 -3.66 14.04
C CYS A 128 3.00 -3.95 13.09
N PRO A 129 3.45 -5.20 12.91
CA PRO A 129 4.65 -5.47 12.12
C PRO A 129 4.48 -5.10 10.64
N PHE A 130 3.26 -5.24 10.09
CA PHE A 130 2.98 -4.93 8.69
C PHE A 130 1.74 -4.04 8.52
N TRP A 131 1.90 -2.98 7.72
CA TRP A 131 0.82 -2.14 7.22
C TRP A 131 0.63 -2.45 5.74
N MET A 132 -0.50 -3.04 5.39
CA MET A 132 -0.83 -3.44 4.03
C MET A 132 -1.56 -2.28 3.34
N LEU A 133 -0.98 -1.73 2.28
CA LEU A 133 -1.56 -0.62 1.52
C LEU A 133 -1.95 -1.08 0.11
N ASN A 134 -3.23 -0.99 -0.22
CA ASN A 134 -3.75 -1.45 -1.50
C ASN A 134 -3.92 -0.28 -2.48
N LYS A 135 -3.13 -0.28 -3.54
CA LYS A 135 -3.22 0.66 -4.67
C LYS A 135 -3.48 -0.05 -6.00
N THR A 136 -3.94 -1.30 -5.96
CA THR A 136 -4.19 -2.10 -7.17
C THR A 136 -5.47 -1.70 -7.91
N GLY A 137 -6.43 -1.08 -7.20
CA GLY A 137 -7.76 -0.81 -7.74
C GLY A 137 -8.71 -2.03 -7.68
N PHE A 138 -8.24 -3.16 -7.16
CA PHE A 138 -9.04 -4.35 -6.88
C PHE A 138 -9.14 -4.61 -5.38
N THR A 139 -10.13 -5.38 -4.97
CA THR A 139 -10.18 -5.91 -3.61
C THR A 139 -9.07 -6.95 -3.46
N LEU A 140 -8.23 -6.80 -2.44
CA LEU A 140 -7.21 -7.79 -2.10
C LEU A 140 -7.65 -8.60 -0.88
N CYS A 141 -7.23 -9.88 -0.84
CA CYS A 141 -7.29 -10.66 0.39
C CYS A 141 -5.88 -11.07 0.80
N TYR A 142 -5.61 -11.11 2.11
CA TYR A 142 -4.33 -11.53 2.69
C TYR A 142 -4.52 -12.79 3.53
N ARG A 143 -3.56 -13.72 3.49
CA ARG A 143 -3.50 -14.88 4.39
C ARG A 143 -2.07 -15.25 4.77
N ASP A 144 -1.92 -15.87 5.94
CA ASP A 144 -0.64 -16.39 6.44
C ASP A 144 -0.46 -17.93 6.32
N ARG A 145 -1.52 -18.67 5.93
CA ARG A 145 -1.54 -20.14 5.81
C ARG A 145 -1.99 -20.62 4.44
N ASP A 146 -1.63 -21.87 4.11
CA ASP A 146 -2.18 -22.60 2.96
C ASP A 146 -3.34 -23.47 3.46
N ASP A 147 -4.50 -22.85 3.66
CA ASP A 147 -5.73 -23.63 3.83
C ASP A 147 -6.33 -23.85 2.42
N HIS A 148 -6.71 -25.08 2.10
CA HIS A 148 -7.38 -25.43 0.84
C HIS A 148 -8.82 -24.92 0.88
N VAL A 149 -9.00 -23.63 0.60
CA VAL A 149 -10.32 -23.03 0.44
C VAL A 149 -10.87 -23.41 -0.92
N THR A 150 -12.02 -24.08 -0.95
CA THR A 150 -12.59 -24.67 -2.17
C THR A 150 -13.74 -23.86 -2.77
N ALA A 151 -14.40 -22.98 -2.00
CA ALA A 151 -15.42 -22.07 -2.54
C ALA A 151 -15.64 -20.81 -1.68
N PHE A 152 -16.06 -19.72 -2.34
CA PHE A 152 -16.48 -18.46 -1.73
C PHE A 152 -17.88 -18.09 -2.24
N GLU A 153 -18.82 -17.85 -1.33
CA GLU A 153 -20.13 -17.27 -1.64
C GLU A 153 -20.28 -15.94 -0.90
N ALA A 154 -20.47 -14.85 -1.65
CA ALA A 154 -20.83 -13.55 -1.12
C ALA A 154 -22.32 -13.30 -1.37
N THR A 155 -23.05 -12.95 -0.32
CA THR A 155 -24.38 -12.34 -0.40
C THR A 155 -24.31 -10.96 0.22
N ASP A 156 -25.23 -10.06 -0.13
CA ASP A 156 -25.19 -8.62 0.21
C ASP A 156 -24.97 -8.30 1.70
N ASN A 157 -25.12 -9.26 2.62
CA ASN A 157 -24.87 -9.09 4.06
C ASN A 157 -24.12 -10.26 4.75
N SER A 158 -23.55 -11.23 4.02
CA SER A 158 -22.75 -12.30 4.67
C SER A 158 -21.76 -13.01 3.74
N PHE A 159 -20.62 -13.40 4.31
CA PHE A 159 -19.56 -14.17 3.65
C PHE A 159 -19.60 -15.63 4.13
N LYS A 160 -19.74 -16.58 3.19
CA LYS A 160 -19.57 -18.02 3.44
C LYS A 160 -18.32 -18.53 2.74
N ILE A 161 -17.50 -19.28 3.47
CA ILE A 161 -16.26 -19.91 2.99
C ILE A 161 -16.39 -21.42 3.21
N THR A 162 -16.19 -22.20 2.15
CA THR A 162 -16.20 -23.67 2.19
C THR A 162 -14.78 -24.20 2.05
N PHE A 163 -14.38 -25.11 2.95
CA PHE A 163 -13.06 -25.73 2.98
C PHE A 163 -13.13 -27.18 2.49
N GLY A 164 -12.11 -27.64 1.77
CA GLY A 164 -12.00 -29.04 1.36
C GLY A 164 -11.42 -29.90 2.48
N GLU A 165 -12.05 -31.04 2.78
CA GLU A 165 -11.54 -31.99 3.77
C GLU A 165 -10.24 -32.65 3.28
N ARG A 166 -9.20 -32.66 4.12
CA ARG A 166 -8.08 -33.60 4.01
C ARG A 166 -8.03 -34.43 5.28
N GLY A 167 -7.84 -35.74 5.10
CA GLY A 167 -8.05 -36.78 6.09
C GLY A 167 -7.38 -36.55 7.45
N GLU A 168 -8.18 -36.88 8.48
CA GLU A 168 -7.86 -37.29 9.85
C GLU A 168 -6.53 -36.80 10.45
N ASP A 169 -6.59 -35.71 11.24
CA ASP A 169 -6.25 -35.82 12.66
C ASP A 169 -6.82 -34.65 13.50
N LYS A 170 -7.52 -35.06 14.56
CA LYS A 170 -8.15 -34.39 15.71
C LYS A 170 -7.97 -32.87 15.98
N GLN A 171 -9.15 -32.30 16.26
CA GLN A 171 -9.52 -31.28 17.27
C GLN A 171 -9.75 -29.82 16.80
N SER A 172 -11.05 -29.49 16.69
CA SER A 172 -11.72 -28.17 16.67
C SER A 172 -11.72 -27.33 15.38
N ASN A 173 -12.65 -27.66 14.48
CA ASN A 173 -13.05 -26.96 13.24
C ASN A 173 -13.78 -25.61 13.45
N ALA A 174 -13.28 -24.73 14.33
CA ALA A 174 -13.78 -23.36 14.47
C ALA A 174 -12.72 -22.28 14.18
N ASP A 175 -11.45 -22.66 14.11
CA ASP A 175 -10.30 -21.73 14.05
C ASP A 175 -9.71 -21.58 12.62
N GLU A 176 -10.32 -22.22 11.62
CA GLU A 176 -9.83 -22.29 10.23
C GLU A 176 -10.41 -21.19 9.31
N THR A 177 -11.49 -20.53 9.73
CA THR A 177 -12.18 -19.46 8.96
C THR A 177 -11.65 -18.05 9.24
N SER A 178 -10.79 -17.87 10.25
CA SER A 178 -10.54 -16.57 10.89
C SER A 178 -9.32 -15.79 10.38
N ASN A 179 -8.49 -16.35 9.47
CA ASN A 179 -7.18 -15.77 9.14
C ASN A 179 -7.12 -15.01 7.79
N VAL A 180 -8.25 -14.79 7.12
CA VAL A 180 -8.29 -14.03 5.85
C VAL A 180 -8.71 -12.60 6.12
N ILE A 181 -7.84 -11.65 5.78
CA ILE A 181 -8.14 -10.22 5.88
C ILE A 181 -8.53 -9.70 4.50
N PHE A 182 -9.66 -9.00 4.43
CA PHE A 182 -10.17 -8.37 3.21
C PHE A 182 -9.79 -6.89 3.16
N HIS A 183 -9.29 -6.45 2.01
CA HIS A 183 -8.90 -5.08 1.75
C HIS A 183 -9.66 -4.54 0.53
N PRO A 184 -10.83 -3.91 0.76
CA PRO A 184 -11.65 -3.35 -0.31
C PRO A 184 -10.87 -2.35 -1.18
N LYS A 185 -11.13 -2.34 -2.49
CA LYS A 185 -10.50 -1.38 -3.43
C LYS A 185 -10.73 0.09 -3.08
N ASP A 186 -11.85 0.39 -2.42
CA ASP A 186 -12.27 1.73 -2.06
C ASP A 186 -11.68 2.18 -0.71
N TYR A 187 -11.12 1.25 0.07
CA TYR A 187 -10.41 1.56 1.30
C TYR A 187 -8.98 2.01 0.95
N LYS A 188 -8.63 3.26 1.25
CA LYS A 188 -7.33 3.87 0.87
C LYS A 188 -6.29 3.90 1.98
N GLU A 189 -6.70 3.62 3.21
CA GLU A 189 -5.84 3.60 4.37
C GLU A 189 -5.12 2.24 4.52
N PRO A 190 -3.99 2.18 5.26
CA PRO A 190 -3.31 0.91 5.51
C PRO A 190 -4.11 0.00 6.44
N ILE A 191 -4.09 -1.30 6.15
CA ILE A 191 -4.64 -2.35 7.00
C ILE A 191 -3.51 -3.02 7.81
N LEU A 192 -3.71 -3.12 9.11
CA LEU A 192 -2.89 -3.87 10.05
C LEU A 192 -2.90 -5.37 9.69
N PHE A 193 -1.71 -5.94 9.49
CA PHE A 193 -1.49 -7.37 9.28
C PHE A 193 -0.40 -7.89 10.21
N SER A 194 -0.71 -8.97 10.91
CA SER A 194 0.18 -9.61 11.88
C SER A 194 0.01 -11.13 11.81
N PHE A 195 1.10 -11.85 12.01
CA PHE A 195 1.03 -13.30 12.23
C PHE A 195 0.54 -13.60 13.65
N ARG A 196 -0.05 -14.78 13.85
CA ARG A 196 -0.44 -15.27 15.19
C ARG A 196 0.74 -15.19 16.18
N ALA A 197 0.46 -15.00 17.48
CA ALA A 197 1.46 -14.74 18.51
C ALA A 197 2.69 -15.67 18.46
N LYS A 198 2.47 -16.99 18.33
CA LYS A 198 3.54 -18.00 18.22
C LYS A 198 4.54 -17.73 17.07
N ASN A 199 4.08 -17.09 16.00
CA ASN A 199 4.82 -16.86 14.78
C ASN A 199 5.11 -15.37 14.52
N PHE A 200 4.75 -14.48 15.45
CA PHE A 200 4.77 -13.02 15.27
C PHE A 200 6.15 -12.50 14.82
N PHE A 201 7.23 -12.98 15.43
CA PHE A 201 8.60 -12.57 15.09
C PHE A 201 9.29 -13.46 14.03
N GLY A 202 8.74 -14.65 13.77
CA GLY A 202 9.41 -15.69 12.98
C GLY A 202 8.87 -15.89 11.57
N LYS A 203 7.55 -15.78 11.37
CA LYS A 203 6.95 -15.88 10.04
C LYS A 203 6.97 -14.54 9.35
N LYS A 204 7.26 -14.61 8.05
CA LYS A 204 7.57 -13.44 7.21
C LYS A 204 6.96 -13.53 5.83
N LYS A 205 6.14 -14.57 5.58
CA LYS A 205 5.58 -14.87 4.28
C LYS A 205 4.05 -14.85 4.32
N ALA A 206 3.45 -14.24 3.32
CA ALA A 206 2.01 -14.21 3.12
C ALA A 206 1.67 -14.55 1.67
N ALA A 207 0.41 -14.85 1.42
CA ALA A 207 -0.14 -14.97 0.07
C ALA A 207 -1.27 -13.95 -0.10
N ILE A 208 -1.47 -13.50 -1.32
CA ILE A 208 -2.58 -12.61 -1.68
C ILE A 208 -3.42 -13.20 -2.80
N ARG A 209 -4.64 -12.69 -2.93
CA ARG A 209 -5.43 -12.87 -4.13
C ARG A 209 -6.12 -11.57 -4.51
N VAL A 210 -6.42 -11.46 -5.80
CA VAL A 210 -7.18 -10.36 -6.39
C VAL A 210 -8.64 -10.81 -6.51
N GLU A 211 -9.55 -10.01 -5.98
CA GLU A 211 -10.99 -10.28 -5.91
C GLU A 211 -11.25 -11.68 -5.32
N PHE A 212 -12.04 -12.51 -6.00
CA PHE A 212 -12.36 -13.89 -5.61
C PHE A 212 -11.49 -14.93 -6.35
N GLY A 213 -10.36 -14.50 -6.90
CA GLY A 213 -9.44 -15.37 -7.64
C GLY A 213 -8.67 -16.38 -6.79
N GLU A 214 -7.68 -16.99 -7.45
CA GLU A 214 -6.76 -17.95 -6.85
C GLU A 214 -5.75 -17.24 -5.94
N TRP A 215 -5.32 -17.96 -4.89
CA TRP A 215 -4.23 -17.52 -4.05
C TRP A 215 -2.91 -17.55 -4.80
N SER A 216 -2.12 -16.48 -4.66
CA SER A 216 -0.77 -16.40 -5.16
C SER A 216 0.16 -17.38 -4.44
N ASP A 217 1.34 -17.59 -5.02
CA ASP A 217 2.47 -18.12 -4.27
C ASP A 217 2.80 -17.22 -3.07
N LYS A 218 3.37 -17.83 -2.03
CA LYS A 218 3.80 -17.10 -0.84
C LYS A 218 5.04 -16.26 -1.13
N PHE A 219 4.97 -14.99 -0.79
CA PHE A 219 6.07 -14.03 -0.91
C PHE A 219 6.47 -13.47 0.46
N SER A 220 7.69 -12.93 0.55
CA SER A 220 8.21 -12.36 1.79
C SER A 220 7.74 -10.92 1.99
N LEU A 221 7.25 -10.59 3.19
CA LEU A 221 6.89 -9.22 3.61
C LEU A 221 8.07 -8.47 4.21
N ASP A 222 9.25 -9.09 4.30
CA ASP A 222 10.33 -8.62 5.18
C ASP A 222 11.60 -8.13 4.49
N VAL A 223 11.69 -8.23 3.17
CA VAL A 223 12.86 -7.71 2.45
C VAL A 223 12.64 -6.21 2.19
N PRO A 224 13.37 -5.31 2.88
CA PRO A 224 13.25 -3.88 2.63
C PRO A 224 13.97 -3.51 1.34
N GLY A 225 13.37 -2.65 0.53
CA GLY A 225 13.99 -2.14 -0.69
C GLY A 225 13.97 -3.07 -1.91
N SER A 226 13.64 -4.37 -1.76
CA SER A 226 13.34 -5.20 -2.94
C SER A 226 11.91 -4.95 -3.37
N SER A 227 11.69 -4.54 -4.62
CA SER A 227 10.35 -4.66 -5.18
C SER A 227 10.19 -6.02 -5.86
N GLY A 228 9.12 -6.72 -5.51
CA GLY A 228 8.81 -8.04 -6.07
C GLY A 228 7.53 -8.02 -6.89
N VAL A 229 7.33 -9.02 -7.73
CA VAL A 229 6.08 -9.20 -8.49
C VAL A 229 5.37 -10.44 -7.95
N VAL A 230 4.13 -10.28 -7.55
CA VAL A 230 3.23 -11.37 -7.16
C VAL A 230 2.24 -11.60 -8.28
N ILE A 231 2.14 -12.84 -8.72
CA ILE A 231 1.22 -13.25 -9.79
C ILE A 231 -0.05 -13.77 -9.14
N CYS A 232 -1.18 -13.12 -9.43
CA CYS A 232 -2.52 -13.55 -9.04
C CYS A 232 -3.30 -13.96 -10.27
N LYS A 233 -4.15 -14.98 -10.17
CA LYS A 233 -5.02 -15.42 -11.27
C LYS A 233 -6.48 -15.28 -10.87
N ASN A 234 -7.31 -14.73 -11.75
CA ASN A 234 -8.76 -14.68 -11.56
C ASN A 234 -9.47 -14.77 -12.90
N GLU A 235 -10.45 -15.67 -13.02
CA GLU A 235 -11.25 -15.88 -14.25
C GLU A 235 -10.40 -16.04 -15.53
N GLY A 236 -9.29 -16.77 -15.44
CA GLY A 236 -8.37 -16.99 -16.56
C GLY A 236 -7.53 -15.77 -16.96
N ARG A 237 -7.58 -14.67 -16.18
CA ARG A 237 -6.70 -13.51 -16.32
C ARG A 237 -5.57 -13.54 -15.30
N THR A 238 -4.41 -13.09 -15.71
CA THR A 238 -3.20 -12.96 -14.88
C THR A 238 -3.00 -11.51 -14.46
N TYR A 239 -2.92 -11.26 -13.16
CA TYR A 239 -2.68 -9.96 -12.55
C TYR A 239 -1.29 -9.95 -11.92
N GLN A 240 -0.44 -9.07 -12.42
CA GLN A 240 0.90 -8.86 -11.87
C GLN A 240 0.85 -7.70 -10.87
N VAL A 241 0.94 -8.03 -9.58
CA VAL A 241 0.92 -7.06 -8.48
C VAL A 241 2.35 -6.81 -8.03
N ALA A 242 2.83 -5.59 -8.22
CA ALA A 242 4.09 -5.15 -7.64
C ALA A 242 3.93 -4.98 -6.12
N VAL A 243 4.92 -5.45 -5.37
CA VAL A 243 5.01 -5.37 -3.92
C VAL A 243 6.25 -4.58 -3.56
N THR A 244 6.05 -3.42 -2.95
CA THR A 244 7.13 -2.57 -2.45
C THR A 244 7.08 -2.49 -0.94
N ASN A 245 8.24 -2.66 -0.30
CA ASN A 245 8.38 -2.61 1.15
C ASN A 245 9.12 -1.34 1.59
N GLN A 246 8.48 -0.57 2.46
CA GLN A 246 9.04 0.64 3.03
C GLN A 246 9.03 0.57 4.56
N LEU A 247 10.14 0.92 5.18
CA LEU A 247 10.20 0.98 6.64
C LEU A 247 9.49 2.25 7.14
N THR A 248 8.62 2.12 8.13
CA THR A 248 8.02 3.30 8.79
C THR A 248 9.02 3.99 9.71
N PHE A 249 8.68 5.20 10.18
CA PHE A 249 9.55 6.03 11.01
C PHE A 249 10.08 5.36 12.29
N ASN A 250 9.37 4.37 12.82
CA ASN A 250 9.74 3.70 14.07
C ASN A 250 10.62 2.45 13.88
N SER A 251 10.92 2.06 12.64
CA SER A 251 11.66 0.83 12.27
C SER A 251 11.07 -0.52 12.72
N LEU A 252 9.99 -0.52 13.49
CA LEU A 252 9.28 -1.69 13.99
C LEU A 252 8.19 -2.15 13.02
N THR A 253 7.65 -1.22 12.23
CA THR A 253 6.59 -1.48 11.26
C THR A 253 7.10 -1.32 9.83
N LYS A 254 6.71 -2.27 8.97
CA LYS A 254 6.91 -2.23 7.52
C LYS A 254 5.61 -1.90 6.81
N MET A 255 5.63 -0.91 5.94
CA MET A 255 4.56 -0.61 5.00
C MET A 255 4.76 -1.42 3.72
N VAL A 256 3.85 -2.34 3.47
CA VAL A 256 3.83 -3.20 2.28
C VAL A 256 2.79 -2.65 1.31
N ILE A 257 3.27 -2.10 0.20
CA ILE A 257 2.47 -1.40 -0.80
C ILE A 257 2.24 -2.32 -2.00
N PHE A 258 0.98 -2.52 -2.36
CA PHE A 258 0.56 -3.30 -3.51
C PHE A 258 0.10 -2.39 -4.64
N THR A 259 0.81 -2.39 -5.78
CA THR A 259 0.48 -1.61 -6.97
C THR A 259 0.33 -2.51 -8.19
N PRO A 260 -0.36 -2.06 -9.26
CA PRO A 260 -0.27 -2.70 -10.56
C PRO A 260 1.20 -2.71 -11.02
N PHE A 261 1.66 -3.82 -11.60
CA PHE A 261 3.03 -3.89 -12.12
C PHE A 261 3.23 -3.01 -13.35
N PHE A 262 2.21 -2.82 -14.19
CA PHE A 262 2.25 -1.85 -15.29
C PHE A 262 1.35 -0.65 -14.97
N LEU A 263 1.88 0.55 -15.15
CA LEU A 263 1.16 1.81 -14.96
C LEU A 263 1.33 2.69 -16.18
N ILE A 264 0.25 3.32 -16.63
CA ILE A 264 0.29 4.38 -17.63
C ILE A 264 0.04 5.72 -16.94
N ILE A 265 0.92 6.68 -17.20
CA ILE A 265 0.92 8.02 -16.59
C ILE A 265 0.71 9.03 -17.71
N ASN A 266 -0.41 9.75 -17.67
CA ASN A 266 -0.72 10.80 -18.62
C ASN A 266 -0.31 12.16 -18.06
N GLU A 267 0.78 12.72 -18.57
CA GLU A 267 1.23 14.09 -18.30
C GLU A 267 0.82 15.06 -19.44
N CYS A 268 -0.05 14.62 -20.36
CA CYS A 268 -0.59 15.50 -21.39
C CYS A 268 -1.64 16.45 -20.78
N PRO A 269 -1.81 17.66 -21.35
CA PRO A 269 -2.88 18.59 -20.99
C PRO A 269 -4.24 18.20 -21.61
N PHE A 270 -4.43 16.92 -21.91
CA PHE A 270 -5.65 16.36 -22.50
C PHE A 270 -5.76 14.86 -22.18
N PRO A 271 -6.98 14.31 -22.14
CA PRO A 271 -7.20 12.88 -21.94
C PRO A 271 -6.66 12.06 -23.12
N ILE A 272 -6.02 10.94 -22.81
CA ILE A 272 -5.54 9.96 -23.79
C ILE A 272 -6.32 8.66 -23.63
N GLN A 273 -6.33 7.86 -24.69
CA GLN A 273 -6.87 6.52 -24.67
C GLN A 273 -5.83 5.51 -25.12
N TYR A 274 -5.84 4.32 -24.51
CA TYR A 274 -4.97 3.21 -24.86
C TYR A 274 -5.74 1.93 -25.14
N GLN A 275 -5.13 1.06 -25.94
CA GLN A 275 -5.61 -0.27 -26.26
C GLN A 275 -4.42 -1.19 -26.56
N GLU A 276 -4.50 -2.47 -26.20
CA GLU A 276 -3.47 -3.44 -26.60
C GLU A 276 -3.59 -3.75 -28.10
N PHE A 277 -2.49 -3.66 -28.84
CA PHE A 277 -2.48 -3.79 -30.31
C PHE A 277 -3.09 -5.10 -30.81
N ASN A 278 -2.80 -6.21 -30.13
CA ASN A 278 -3.31 -7.54 -30.50
C ASN A 278 -4.75 -7.81 -30.01
N ARG A 279 -5.44 -6.80 -29.46
CA ARG A 279 -6.82 -6.89 -28.96
C ARG A 279 -7.70 -5.74 -29.48
N PRO A 280 -7.86 -5.59 -30.82
CA PRO A 280 -8.60 -4.47 -31.40
C PRO A 280 -10.11 -4.46 -31.05
N GLY A 281 -10.66 -5.60 -30.58
CA GLY A 281 -12.06 -5.71 -30.16
C GLY A 281 -12.33 -5.24 -28.73
N ASP A 282 -11.30 -5.01 -27.91
CA ASP A 282 -11.47 -4.53 -26.54
C ASP A 282 -11.80 -3.02 -26.54
N PRO A 283 -12.55 -2.51 -25.56
CA PRO A 283 -12.81 -1.07 -25.48
C PRO A 283 -11.52 -0.29 -25.17
N TRP A 284 -11.37 0.87 -25.81
CA TRP A 284 -10.33 1.83 -25.47
C TRP A 284 -10.48 2.28 -24.02
N GLN A 285 -9.38 2.22 -23.27
CA GLN A 285 -9.31 2.67 -21.88
C GLN A 285 -8.86 4.11 -21.83
N GLU A 286 -9.51 4.94 -21.03
CA GLU A 286 -9.23 6.37 -20.92
C GLU A 286 -8.34 6.68 -19.72
N VAL A 287 -7.39 7.59 -19.91
CA VAL A 287 -6.55 8.15 -18.84
C VAL A 287 -6.70 9.66 -18.88
N GLU A 288 -7.26 10.21 -17.82
CA GLU A 288 -7.48 11.64 -17.67
C GLU A 288 -6.17 12.43 -17.69
N GLN A 289 -6.27 13.71 -18.02
CA GLN A 289 -5.12 14.62 -18.00
C GLN A 289 -4.46 14.68 -16.61
N ASN A 290 -3.13 14.70 -16.56
CA ASN A 290 -2.33 14.72 -15.33
C ASN A 290 -2.73 13.62 -14.32
N SER A 291 -3.07 12.44 -14.82
CA SER A 291 -3.49 11.31 -14.00
C SER A 291 -2.76 10.03 -14.41
N SER A 292 -2.97 8.95 -13.66
CA SER A 292 -2.43 7.64 -13.98
C SER A 292 -3.53 6.59 -13.92
N SER A 293 -3.41 5.55 -14.76
CA SER A 293 -4.30 4.40 -14.74
C SER A 293 -3.50 3.11 -14.57
N PRO A 294 -4.01 2.12 -13.83
CA PRO A 294 -3.48 0.77 -13.89
C PRO A 294 -3.54 0.23 -15.32
N LEU A 295 -2.45 -0.38 -15.77
CA LEU A 295 -2.42 -1.17 -17.00
C LEU A 295 -2.37 -2.65 -16.60
N TRP A 296 -3.41 -3.40 -16.97
CA TRP A 296 -3.49 -4.84 -16.72
C TRP A 296 -3.42 -5.58 -18.05
N PRO A 297 -2.21 -5.99 -18.49
CA PRO A 297 -2.07 -6.70 -19.76
C PRO A 297 -2.91 -7.96 -19.80
N VAL A 298 -3.67 -8.13 -20.87
CA VAL A 298 -4.41 -9.36 -21.14
C VAL A 298 -3.61 -10.25 -22.11
N VAL A 299 -2.76 -9.64 -22.94
CA VAL A 299 -1.85 -10.38 -23.83
C VAL A 299 -0.72 -11.01 -23.01
N GLU A 300 -0.55 -12.33 -23.11
CA GLU A 300 0.50 -13.05 -22.36
C GLU A 300 1.86 -13.10 -23.07
N ARG A 301 1.94 -12.62 -24.32
CA ARG A 301 3.19 -12.58 -25.09
C ARG A 301 4.22 -11.64 -24.46
N ASP A 302 5.51 -11.88 -24.69
CA ASP A 302 6.57 -11.01 -24.16
C ASP A 302 6.64 -9.66 -24.92
N ASP A 303 6.33 -9.68 -26.21
CA ASP A 303 6.32 -8.53 -27.13
C ASP A 303 4.98 -7.75 -27.05
N LYS A 304 4.65 -7.20 -25.87
CA LYS A 304 3.39 -6.48 -25.67
C LYS A 304 3.45 -5.09 -26.29
N LEU A 305 2.53 -4.83 -27.21
CA LEU A 305 2.42 -3.57 -27.94
C LEU A 305 1.19 -2.78 -27.47
N LEU A 306 1.38 -1.49 -27.23
CA LEU A 306 0.31 -0.56 -26.86
C LEU A 306 0.04 0.43 -27.98
N LEU A 307 -1.25 0.70 -28.22
CA LEU A 307 -1.73 1.78 -29.06
C LEU A 307 -2.15 2.96 -28.19
N LEU A 308 -1.90 4.17 -28.67
CA LEU A 308 -2.33 5.41 -28.04
C LEU A 308 -3.09 6.29 -29.03
N ARG A 309 -4.11 6.99 -28.52
CA ARG A 309 -4.80 8.06 -29.24
C ARG A 309 -5.23 9.15 -28.28
N VAL A 310 -5.59 10.32 -28.82
CA VAL A 310 -6.26 11.36 -28.02
C VAL A 310 -7.71 10.94 -27.81
N SER A 311 -8.27 11.16 -26.62
CA SER A 311 -9.69 10.83 -26.40
C SER A 311 -10.58 11.56 -27.42
N GLY A 312 -11.53 10.83 -27.99
CA GLY A 312 -12.44 11.33 -29.05
C GLY A 312 -11.85 11.32 -30.46
N SER A 313 -10.56 11.03 -30.65
CA SER A 313 -9.98 10.87 -31.99
C SER A 313 -10.25 9.48 -32.58
N ALA A 314 -10.45 9.41 -33.90
CA ALA A 314 -10.65 8.14 -34.60
C ALA A 314 -9.32 7.43 -34.91
N GLU A 315 -8.28 8.20 -35.20
CA GLU A 315 -6.96 7.71 -35.56
C GLU A 315 -6.10 7.53 -34.31
N HIS A 316 -5.23 6.53 -34.34
CA HIS A 316 -4.27 6.25 -33.28
C HIS A 316 -2.85 6.40 -33.80
N ALA A 317 -1.92 6.58 -32.88
CA ALA A 317 -0.51 6.53 -33.19
C ALA A 317 -0.05 5.10 -33.54
N ALA A 318 1.16 5.02 -34.06
CA ALA A 318 1.86 3.76 -34.24
C ALA A 318 2.04 3.01 -32.90
N PRO A 319 1.89 1.68 -32.86
CA PRO A 319 2.16 0.90 -31.66
C PRO A 319 3.63 0.94 -31.23
N PHE A 320 3.86 0.75 -29.94
CA PHE A 320 5.19 0.68 -29.33
C PHE A 320 5.23 -0.41 -28.25
N LEU A 321 6.43 -0.95 -27.99
CA LEU A 321 6.65 -1.92 -26.93
C LEU A 321 6.60 -1.23 -25.57
N TYR A 322 5.84 -1.79 -24.64
CA TYR A 322 5.82 -1.29 -23.27
C TYR A 322 6.47 -2.26 -22.28
N THR A 323 7.12 -3.32 -22.77
CA THR A 323 7.87 -4.29 -21.97
C THR A 323 9.39 -4.05 -21.99
N GLU A 324 9.86 -3.05 -22.74
CA GLU A 324 11.26 -2.67 -22.86
C GLU A 324 11.45 -1.19 -22.52
N GLN A 325 12.62 -0.83 -22.00
CA GLN A 325 12.94 0.58 -21.75
C GLN A 325 13.08 1.32 -23.08
N LEU A 326 12.26 2.35 -23.29
CA LEU A 326 12.29 3.15 -24.51
C LEU A 326 11.91 4.61 -24.30
N SER A 327 12.28 5.45 -25.26
CA SER A 327 11.83 6.83 -25.41
C SER A 327 11.55 7.07 -26.89
N VAL A 328 10.27 7.29 -27.23
CA VAL A 328 9.81 7.39 -28.62
C VAL A 328 8.89 8.58 -28.84
N CYS A 329 8.96 9.17 -30.02
CA CYS A 329 8.05 10.21 -30.47
C CYS A 329 7.01 9.60 -31.43
N LEU A 330 5.76 9.62 -31.02
CA LEU A 330 4.64 9.09 -31.78
C LEU A 330 3.90 10.21 -32.49
N LYS A 331 3.80 10.12 -33.83
CA LYS A 331 2.98 11.03 -34.61
C LYS A 331 1.50 10.69 -34.40
N LEU A 332 0.69 11.71 -34.08
CA LEU A 332 -0.76 11.60 -34.13
C LEU A 332 -1.20 11.95 -35.55
N ASN A 333 -1.80 10.98 -36.25
CA ASN A 333 -2.56 11.29 -37.45
C ASN A 333 -3.87 11.92 -36.96
N ASN A 334 -4.14 13.16 -37.37
CA ASN A 334 -5.31 13.92 -36.91
C ASN A 334 -6.17 14.32 -38.11
N GLU A 335 -6.33 13.43 -39.10
CA GLU A 335 -6.97 13.83 -40.36
C GLU A 335 -8.47 14.14 -40.20
N LYS A 336 -9.13 13.68 -39.13
CA LYS A 336 -10.59 13.84 -38.95
C LYS A 336 -11.03 13.99 -37.50
N PHE A 337 -11.21 15.24 -37.05
CA PHE A 337 -11.94 15.61 -35.85
C PHE A 337 -13.32 16.13 -36.27
N HIS A 338 -14.39 15.39 -35.96
CA HIS A 338 -15.75 15.87 -36.20
C HIS A 338 -16.20 16.74 -35.03
N ASN A 339 -16.06 18.06 -35.14
CA ASN A 339 -16.79 18.97 -34.26
C ASN A 339 -18.29 18.91 -34.61
N LYS A 340 -19.16 18.83 -33.59
CA LYS A 340 -20.63 18.94 -33.71
C LYS A 340 -21.09 20.36 -34.12
N GLY A 341 -20.45 20.96 -35.12
CA GLY A 341 -20.64 22.36 -35.50
C GLY A 341 -20.17 22.76 -36.90
N GLY A 342 -19.91 21.81 -37.81
CA GLY A 342 -19.93 22.06 -39.27
C GLY A 342 -18.91 23.03 -39.88
N SER A 343 -17.94 23.56 -39.13
CA SER A 343 -16.88 24.42 -39.71
C SER A 343 -15.56 23.66 -39.82
N VAL A 344 -15.11 23.44 -41.06
CA VAL A 344 -13.81 22.84 -41.39
C VAL A 344 -12.73 23.91 -41.21
N TYR A 345 -12.08 23.92 -40.05
CA TYR A 345 -10.74 24.50 -39.90
C TYR A 345 -9.71 23.37 -40.11
N ASP A 346 -8.50 23.73 -40.54
CA ASP A 346 -7.37 22.81 -40.72
C ASP A 346 -6.94 22.22 -39.34
N ILE A 347 -7.66 21.19 -38.93
CA ILE A 347 -7.59 20.47 -37.63
C ILE A 347 -6.33 19.59 -37.49
N ASN A 348 -5.49 19.52 -38.52
CA ASN A 348 -4.27 18.70 -38.56
C ASN A 348 -3.18 19.11 -37.54
N ARG A 349 -3.41 20.10 -36.66
CA ARG A 349 -2.40 20.64 -35.74
C ARG A 349 -2.79 20.76 -34.27
N GLN A 350 -3.95 20.27 -33.83
CA GLN A 350 -4.37 20.57 -32.45
C GLN A 350 -3.49 19.91 -31.37
N TYR A 351 -2.97 18.70 -31.63
CA TYR A 351 -2.23 17.93 -30.63
C TYR A 351 -0.75 17.66 -30.99
N GLY A 352 -0.39 17.70 -32.28
CA GLY A 352 0.96 17.44 -32.76
C GLY A 352 1.34 15.95 -32.68
N GLY A 353 2.05 15.56 -31.62
CA GLY A 353 2.49 14.18 -31.37
C GLY A 353 2.58 13.89 -29.87
N LEU A 354 2.89 12.65 -29.53
CA LEU A 354 3.14 12.19 -28.17
C LEU A 354 4.61 11.85 -28.00
N HIS A 355 5.17 12.16 -26.83
CA HIS A 355 6.46 11.61 -26.40
C HIS A 355 6.17 10.57 -25.32
N VAL A 356 6.53 9.32 -25.60
CA VAL A 356 6.31 8.18 -24.70
C VAL A 356 7.64 7.71 -24.15
N GLU A 357 7.70 7.56 -22.84
CA GLU A 357 8.85 7.04 -22.12
C GLU A 357 8.42 5.82 -21.32
N VAL A 358 9.07 4.68 -21.55
CA VAL A 358 8.85 3.45 -20.79
C VAL A 358 10.04 3.23 -19.88
N GLN A 359 9.79 3.22 -18.58
CA GLN A 359 10.80 2.98 -17.55
C GLN A 359 10.53 1.64 -16.88
N LEU A 360 11.56 0.79 -16.85
CA LEU A 360 11.53 -0.49 -16.15
C LEU A 360 12.24 -0.34 -14.81
N SER A 361 11.62 -0.84 -13.75
CA SER A 361 12.21 -0.89 -12.41
C SER A 361 11.85 -2.22 -11.74
N GLU A 362 12.47 -2.55 -10.62
CA GLU A 362 12.00 -3.67 -9.79
C GLU A 362 10.54 -3.50 -9.36
N GLY A 363 10.09 -2.25 -9.19
CA GLY A 363 8.75 -1.89 -8.73
C GLY A 363 7.67 -1.92 -9.79
N GLY A 364 8.01 -2.18 -11.05
CA GLY A 364 7.08 -2.14 -12.16
C GLY A 364 7.60 -1.39 -13.38
N THR A 365 6.72 -1.33 -14.35
CA THR A 365 6.88 -0.70 -15.64
C THR A 365 5.99 0.54 -15.73
N TYR A 366 6.60 1.69 -15.98
CA TYR A 366 5.92 2.98 -16.03
C TYR A 366 5.95 3.53 -17.46
N VAL A 367 4.76 3.63 -18.07
CA VAL A 367 4.55 4.20 -19.40
C VAL A 367 4.13 5.65 -19.23
N THR A 368 5.06 6.59 -19.36
CA THR A 368 4.78 8.02 -19.23
C THR A 368 4.52 8.65 -20.58
N VAL A 369 3.36 9.27 -20.75
CA VAL A 369 2.92 9.90 -21.99
C VAL A 369 2.86 11.42 -21.80
N ARG A 370 3.62 12.14 -22.62
CA ARG A 370 3.68 13.61 -22.64
C ARG A 370 3.27 14.14 -24.00
N GLN A 371 2.72 15.35 -24.03
CA GLN A 371 2.57 16.06 -25.30
C GLN A 371 3.96 16.36 -25.88
N TYR A 372 4.14 16.11 -27.17
CA TYR A 372 5.40 16.43 -27.86
C TYR A 372 5.73 17.93 -27.76
N ARG A 373 7.00 18.22 -27.50
CA ARG A 373 7.57 19.58 -27.51
C ARG A 373 8.85 19.58 -28.33
N ALA A 374 9.19 20.74 -28.89
CA ALA A 374 10.47 20.93 -29.54
C ALA A 374 11.60 20.56 -28.56
N GLY A 375 12.54 19.71 -28.99
CA GLY A 375 13.60 19.14 -28.16
C GLY A 375 13.35 17.69 -27.70
N HIS A 376 12.13 17.15 -27.81
CA HIS A 376 11.87 15.73 -27.52
C HIS A 376 12.33 14.78 -28.63
N ALA A 377 12.43 15.26 -29.86
CA ALA A 377 12.94 14.43 -30.96
C ALA A 377 14.45 14.22 -30.78
N PRO A 378 14.96 12.97 -30.80
CA PRO A 378 16.38 12.68 -30.62
C PRO A 378 17.24 13.19 -31.79
N ALA A 379 16.64 13.35 -32.96
CA ALA A 379 17.32 13.84 -34.16
C ALA A 379 16.41 14.80 -34.95
N LEU A 380 17.02 15.86 -35.48
CA LEU A 380 16.38 16.76 -36.45
C LEU A 380 16.91 16.43 -37.84
N LEU A 381 16.02 16.00 -38.73
CA LEU A 381 16.36 15.78 -40.13
C LEU A 381 16.08 17.05 -40.92
N VAL A 382 17.14 17.66 -41.46
CA VAL A 382 17.05 18.87 -42.29
C VAL A 382 17.36 18.50 -43.74
N ASN A 383 16.36 18.62 -44.60
CA ASN A 383 16.51 18.42 -46.03
C ASN A 383 16.89 19.74 -46.71
N TYR A 384 18.18 19.93 -47.01
CA TYR A 384 18.66 21.06 -47.81
C TYR A 384 18.62 20.81 -49.33
N SER A 385 18.09 19.67 -49.76
CA SER A 385 17.95 19.36 -51.19
C SER A 385 16.63 19.90 -51.77
N PRO A 386 16.56 20.17 -53.08
CA PRO A 386 15.32 20.54 -53.75
C PRO A 386 14.37 19.33 -53.97
N TYR A 387 14.77 18.12 -53.56
CA TYR A 387 14.02 16.89 -53.78
C TYR A 387 13.31 16.43 -52.50
N ALA A 388 12.18 15.75 -52.65
CA ALA A 388 11.53 15.08 -51.54
C ALA A 388 12.39 13.90 -51.05
N VAL A 389 12.75 13.91 -49.77
CA VAL A 389 13.45 12.80 -49.11
C VAL A 389 12.46 12.04 -48.25
N HIS A 390 12.22 10.78 -48.60
CA HIS A 390 11.40 9.86 -47.80
C HIS A 390 12.30 9.18 -46.77
N VAL A 391 11.97 9.33 -45.49
CA VAL A 391 12.72 8.73 -44.39
C VAL A 391 11.85 7.67 -43.73
N LEU A 392 12.45 6.51 -43.48
CA LEU A 392 11.81 5.36 -42.86
C LEU A 392 12.71 4.88 -41.72
N GLU A 393 12.12 4.50 -40.61
CA GLU A 393 12.83 3.86 -39.51
C GLU A 393 13.17 2.41 -39.91
N LYS A 394 14.43 2.01 -39.73
CA LYS A 394 14.89 0.64 -39.94
C LYS A 394 14.40 -0.22 -38.77
N GLU A 395 13.88 -1.42 -39.04
CA GLU A 395 13.30 -2.34 -38.01
C GLU A 395 12.04 -1.78 -37.32
N ASN A 396 11.24 -1.04 -38.08
CA ASN A 396 9.96 -0.54 -37.60
C ASN A 396 9.00 -1.71 -37.28
N VAL A 397 8.64 -1.88 -36.00
CA VAL A 397 7.65 -2.87 -35.53
C VAL A 397 6.27 -2.68 -36.20
N ASN A 398 6.04 -1.52 -36.80
CA ASN A 398 4.82 -1.15 -37.52
C ASN A 398 4.79 -1.62 -38.97
N VAL A 399 5.86 -2.22 -39.49
CA VAL A 399 5.94 -2.75 -40.85
C VAL A 399 6.22 -4.25 -40.79
N ARG A 400 5.17 -5.06 -40.95
CA ARG A 400 5.27 -6.46 -41.37
C ARG A 400 4.54 -6.64 -42.69
#